data_AF-A0A957NJI4-F1
#
_entry.id   AF-A0A957NJI4-F1
#
_cell.length_a   1.000
_cell.length_b   1.000
_cell.length_c   1.000
_cell.angle_alpha   90.00
_cell.angle_beta   90.00
_cell.angle_gamma   90.00
#
_symmetry.space_group_name_H-M   'P 1'
#
loop_
_entity.id
_entity.type
_entity.pdbx_description
1 polymer ?
#
loop_
_entity_poly.entity_id
_entity_poly.type
_entity_poly.pdbx_seq_one_letter_code
_entity_poly.pdbx_strand_id
1 'polypeptide(L)'
;WMMSLEPEWFSSIYGLLFIAGQALAALALAIISLRYLGRANATTEAWTNQFNDLGNFLLGFVMIWAYFAFSQFLIIWSANIPEEALWYYHRSQGGWLQVGIFLIALHFVLPFFLLLSRPLKRKAHLLTVLAVLILVARVIDLYWLIVPAFHPEGLHLHWLDFVLLIAMGSGWYLIFARQWARTAPVAHHDPHLVGVAHE
;
A
#
# COMPACT_ATOMS: atom_id res chain seq x y z
N TRP A 1 1.73 -18.92 -1.25
CA TRP A 1 0.36 -18.99 -0.74
C TRP A 1 -0.63 -18.31 -1.68
N MET A 2 -0.33 -17.13 -2.22
CA MET A 2 -1.26 -16.48 -3.16
C MET A 2 -1.11 -16.97 -4.61
N MET A 3 0.12 -17.17 -5.11
CA MET A 3 0.36 -17.75 -6.44
C MET A 3 -0.20 -19.17 -6.58
N SER A 4 -0.21 -19.94 -5.48
CA SER A 4 -0.76 -21.31 -5.45
C SER A 4 -2.28 -21.40 -5.59
N LEU A 5 -2.98 -20.27 -5.70
CA LEU A 5 -4.40 -20.25 -6.07
C LEU A 5 -4.62 -20.66 -7.54
N GLU A 6 -3.62 -20.40 -8.39
CA GLU A 6 -3.61 -20.78 -9.81
C GLU A 6 -2.31 -21.58 -10.07
N PRO A 7 -2.26 -22.89 -9.77
CA PRO A 7 -1.01 -23.67 -9.69
C PRO A 7 -0.28 -23.86 -11.02
N GLU A 8 -0.99 -23.70 -12.14
CA GLU A 8 -0.42 -23.73 -13.49
C GLU A 8 0.26 -22.41 -13.88
N TRP A 9 0.03 -21.35 -13.11
CA TRP A 9 0.58 -20.03 -13.34
C TRP A 9 1.80 -19.74 -12.46
N PHE A 10 2.85 -19.16 -13.05
CA PHE A 10 4.05 -18.77 -12.33
C PHE A 10 4.57 -17.40 -12.75
N SER A 11 5.15 -16.67 -11.81
CA SER A 11 5.82 -15.39 -12.11
C SER A 11 6.83 -15.02 -11.04
N SER A 12 8.09 -14.81 -11.44
CA SER A 12 9.18 -14.47 -10.52
C SER A 12 8.99 -13.10 -9.83
N ILE A 13 8.42 -12.13 -10.54
CA ILE A 13 8.20 -10.76 -10.04
C ILE A 13 7.00 -10.65 -9.08
N TYR A 14 6.10 -11.65 -9.08
CA TYR A 14 4.91 -11.65 -8.23
C TYR A 14 5.25 -11.52 -6.74
N GLY A 15 6.30 -12.21 -6.27
CA GLY A 15 6.76 -12.07 -4.88
C GLY A 15 7.23 -10.64 -4.54
N LEU A 16 7.89 -9.96 -5.48
CA LEU A 16 8.36 -8.59 -5.31
C LEU A 16 7.19 -7.60 -5.22
N LEU A 17 6.08 -7.85 -5.92
CA LEU A 17 4.86 -7.06 -5.77
C LEU A 17 4.28 -7.13 -4.35
N PHE A 18 4.30 -8.31 -3.71
CA PHE A 18 3.90 -8.41 -2.30
C PHE A 18 4.81 -7.62 -1.40
N ILE A 19 6.13 -7.73 -1.58
CA ILE A 19 7.10 -7.00 -0.75
C ILE A 19 6.88 -5.48 -0.89
N ALA A 20 6.76 -4.98 -2.13
CA ALA A 20 6.46 -3.57 -2.37
C ALA A 20 5.12 -3.15 -1.77
N GLY A 21 4.09 -3.98 -1.89
CA GLY A 21 2.77 -3.74 -1.31
C GLY A 21 2.77 -3.71 0.22
N GLN A 22 3.55 -4.59 0.87
CA GLN A 22 3.70 -4.61 2.33
C GLN A 22 4.49 -3.40 2.83
N ALA A 23 5.54 -3.00 2.12
CA ALA A 23 6.29 -1.79 2.45
C ALA A 23 5.42 -0.53 2.35
N LEU A 24 4.57 -0.42 1.32
CA LEU A 24 3.57 0.65 1.20
C LEU A 24 2.59 0.67 2.36
N ALA A 25 2.04 -0.49 2.73
CA ALA A 25 1.11 -0.58 3.85
C ALA A 25 1.76 -0.19 5.19
N ALA A 26 3.00 -0.64 5.42
CA ALA A 26 3.77 -0.31 6.61
C ALA A 26 4.10 1.19 6.69
N LEU A 27 4.56 1.80 5.59
CA LEU A 27 4.84 3.25 5.54
C LEU A 27 3.58 4.08 5.75
N ALA A 28 2.47 3.70 5.12
CA ALA A 28 1.20 4.38 5.29
C ALA A 28 0.72 4.32 6.75
N LEU A 29 0.81 3.14 7.39
CA LEU A 29 0.46 2.98 8.79
C LEU A 29 1.39 3.79 9.71
N ALA A 30 2.69 3.84 9.40
CA ALA A 30 3.67 4.63 10.16
C ALA A 30 3.32 6.13 10.10
N ILE A 31 3.00 6.66 8.91
CA ILE A 31 2.56 8.06 8.74
C ILE A 31 1.30 8.35 9.57
N ILE A 32 0.30 7.47 9.52
CA ILE A 32 -0.95 7.61 10.28
C ILE A 32 -0.67 7.60 11.80
N SER A 33 0.19 6.69 12.24
CA SER A 33 0.55 6.54 13.66
C SER A 33 1.34 7.74 14.18
N LEU A 34 2.31 8.24 13.39
CA LEU A 34 3.08 9.45 13.72
C LEU A 34 2.19 10.69 13.76
N ARG A 35 1.20 10.80 12.86
CA ARG A 35 0.22 11.88 12.93
C ARG A 35 -0.59 11.84 14.23
N TYR A 36 -0.94 10.64 14.70
CA TYR A 36 -1.67 10.49 15.96
C TYR A 36 -0.84 10.95 17.17
N LEU A 37 0.44 10.60 17.23
CA LEU A 37 1.38 11.08 18.27
C LEU A 37 1.62 12.59 18.17
N GLY A 38 1.81 13.08 16.95
CA GLY A 38 2.10 14.48 16.67
C GLY A 38 0.95 15.43 16.98
N ARG A 39 -0.28 14.96 17.20
CA ARG A 39 -1.40 15.84 17.62
C ARG A 39 -1.12 16.61 18.93
N ALA A 40 -0.12 16.20 19.72
CA ALA A 40 0.36 16.98 20.86
C ALA A 40 1.47 18.01 20.53
N ASN A 41 2.28 17.83 19.47
CA ASN A 41 3.54 18.59 19.23
C ASN A 41 3.87 18.91 17.74
N ALA A 42 2.94 18.76 16.78
CA ALA A 42 3.20 18.77 15.33
C ALA A 42 3.48 20.15 14.67
N THR A 43 3.94 21.14 15.40
CA THR A 43 4.23 22.48 14.87
C THR A 43 5.72 22.79 14.72
N THR A 44 6.61 21.94 15.22
CA THR A 44 8.06 22.14 15.10
C THR A 44 8.56 21.82 13.69
N GLU A 45 9.59 22.53 13.25
CA GLU A 45 10.20 22.35 11.93
C GLU A 45 10.71 20.92 11.71
N ALA A 46 11.29 20.31 12.74
CA ALA A 46 11.67 18.89 12.76
C ALA A 46 10.52 18.00 12.27
N TRP A 47 9.36 17.98 12.92
CA TRP A 47 8.21 17.17 12.49
C TRP A 47 7.85 17.34 11.01
N THR A 48 7.94 18.58 10.51
CA THR A 48 7.63 18.91 9.12
C THR A 48 8.63 18.27 8.15
N ASN A 49 9.92 18.20 8.52
CA ASN A 49 10.96 17.55 7.73
C ASN A 49 10.79 16.02 7.74
N GLN A 50 10.52 15.41 8.89
CA GLN A 50 10.22 13.98 8.98
C GLN A 50 9.03 13.56 8.10
N PHE A 51 7.92 14.32 8.08
CA PHE A 51 6.80 14.03 7.18
C PHE A 51 7.18 14.18 5.70
N ASN A 52 8.03 15.16 5.37
CA ASN A 52 8.53 15.30 4.00
C ASN A 52 9.31 14.06 3.54
N ASP A 53 10.17 13.53 4.40
CA ASP A 53 11.01 12.38 4.09
C ASP A 53 10.18 11.10 3.99
N LEU A 54 9.22 10.90 4.89
CA LEU A 54 8.24 9.82 4.77
C LEU A 54 7.42 9.91 3.48
N GLY A 55 7.06 11.12 3.06
CA GLY A 55 6.41 11.35 1.77
C GLY A 55 7.29 10.97 0.58
N ASN A 56 8.60 11.19 0.66
CA ASN A 56 9.55 10.75 -0.36
C ASN A 56 9.69 9.22 -0.41
N PHE A 57 9.78 8.56 0.76
CA PHE A 57 9.77 7.10 0.82
C PHE A 57 8.47 6.52 0.24
N LEU A 58 7.32 7.09 0.61
CA LEU A 58 6.03 6.66 0.10
C LEU A 58 5.95 6.79 -1.42
N LEU A 59 6.43 7.91 -1.99
CA LEU A 59 6.53 8.10 -3.44
C LEU A 59 7.45 7.06 -4.09
N GLY A 60 8.63 6.83 -3.51
CA GLY A 60 9.58 5.85 -4.01
C GLY A 60 8.97 4.44 -4.08
N PHE A 61 8.27 4.01 -3.03
CA PHE A 61 7.60 2.71 -3.03
C PHE A 61 6.39 2.65 -3.97
N VAL A 62 5.66 3.75 -4.16
CA VAL A 62 4.59 3.82 -5.18
C VAL A 62 5.17 3.59 -6.57
N MET A 63 6.33 4.22 -6.87
CA MET A 63 7.03 4.03 -8.14
C MET A 63 7.57 2.60 -8.30
N ILE A 64 8.13 2.01 -7.24
CA ILE A 64 8.59 0.60 -7.25
C ILE A 64 7.43 -0.36 -7.52
N TRP A 65 6.30 -0.18 -6.83
CA TRP A 65 5.12 -1.01 -7.07
C TRP A 65 4.63 -0.87 -8.51
N ALA A 66 4.54 0.35 -9.03
CA ALA A 66 4.10 0.60 -10.39
C ALA A 66 5.05 -0.01 -11.43
N TYR A 67 6.36 0.09 -11.18
CA TYR A 67 7.38 -0.56 -12.00
C TYR A 67 7.17 -2.07 -12.02
N PHE A 68 7.06 -2.74 -10.87
CA PHE A 68 6.87 -4.18 -10.84
C PHE A 68 5.55 -4.62 -11.48
N ALA A 69 4.46 -3.90 -11.23
CA ALA A 69 3.14 -4.23 -11.77
C ALA A 69 3.16 -4.10 -13.30
N PHE A 70 3.73 -3.01 -13.80
CA PHE A 70 3.85 -2.77 -15.24
C PHE A 70 4.82 -3.76 -15.90
N SER A 71 5.97 -4.04 -15.29
CA SER A 71 6.94 -5.01 -15.81
C SER A 71 6.33 -6.41 -15.90
N GLN A 72 5.58 -6.85 -14.88
CA GLN A 72 4.88 -8.13 -14.94
C GLN A 72 3.90 -8.19 -16.11
N PHE A 73 3.07 -7.15 -16.26
CA PHE A 73 2.10 -7.06 -17.34
C PHE A 73 2.79 -7.07 -18.70
N LEU A 74 3.81 -6.22 -18.89
CA LEU A 74 4.52 -6.08 -20.16
C LEU A 74 5.20 -7.38 -20.59
N ILE A 75 5.85 -8.08 -19.67
CA ILE A 75 6.55 -9.34 -19.97
C ILE A 75 5.53 -10.40 -20.41
N ILE A 76 4.48 -10.64 -19.61
CA ILE A 76 3.46 -11.67 -19.93
C ILE A 76 2.73 -11.32 -21.22
N TRP A 77 2.35 -10.05 -21.40
CA TRP A 77 1.69 -9.58 -22.61
C TRP A 77 2.58 -9.71 -23.86
N SER A 78 3.88 -9.39 -23.74
CA SER A 78 4.81 -9.48 -24.87
C SER A 78 5.14 -10.92 -25.28
N ALA A 79 5.22 -11.84 -24.31
CA ALA A 79 5.51 -13.25 -24.57
C ALA A 79 4.27 -13.98 -25.09
N ASN A 80 3.08 -13.59 -24.60
CA ASN A 80 1.78 -14.12 -24.97
C ASN A 80 1.71 -15.67 -24.96
N ILE A 81 2.35 -16.27 -23.95
CA ILE A 81 2.31 -17.70 -23.70
C ILE A 81 0.93 -18.02 -23.09
N PRO A 82 0.15 -18.96 -23.66
CA PRO A 82 -1.24 -19.19 -23.25
C PRO A 82 -1.42 -19.43 -21.75
N GLU A 83 -0.55 -20.24 -21.15
CA GLU A 83 -0.57 -20.62 -19.75
C GLU A 83 -0.38 -19.41 -18.82
N GLU A 84 0.47 -18.46 -19.20
CA GLU A 84 0.74 -17.25 -18.42
C GLU A 84 -0.28 -16.13 -18.70
N ALA A 85 -0.73 -16.03 -19.96
CA ALA A 85 -1.66 -15.01 -20.42
C ALA A 85 -3.06 -15.18 -19.85
N LEU A 86 -3.48 -16.42 -19.55
CA LEU A 86 -4.79 -16.73 -18.98
C LEU A 86 -5.04 -15.96 -17.66
N TRP A 87 -4.00 -15.74 -16.87
CA TRP A 87 -4.07 -15.01 -15.61
C TRP A 87 -4.53 -13.55 -15.80
N TYR A 88 -3.97 -12.86 -16.80
CA TYR A 88 -4.41 -11.51 -17.18
C TYR A 88 -5.73 -11.53 -17.96
N TYR A 89 -6.02 -12.61 -18.68
CA TYR A 89 -7.30 -12.78 -19.35
C TYR A 89 -8.45 -12.79 -18.34
N HIS A 90 -8.41 -13.62 -17.30
CA HIS A 90 -9.40 -13.62 -16.21
C HIS A 90 -9.56 -12.23 -15.56
N ARG A 91 -8.45 -11.49 -15.44
CA ARG A 91 -8.41 -10.13 -14.87
C ARG A 91 -8.77 -9.01 -15.85
N SER A 92 -9.12 -9.36 -17.08
CA SER A 92 -9.60 -8.44 -18.12
C SER A 92 -11.10 -8.59 -18.40
N GLN A 93 -11.73 -9.67 -17.92
CA GLN A 93 -13.14 -9.96 -18.15
C GLN A 93 -14.03 -9.58 -16.97
N GLY A 94 -15.35 -9.55 -17.20
CA GLY A 94 -16.36 -9.52 -16.14
C GLY A 94 -16.29 -8.35 -15.15
N GLY A 95 -15.73 -7.20 -15.54
CA GLY A 95 -15.58 -6.02 -14.67
C GLY A 95 -14.18 -5.83 -14.07
N TRP A 96 -13.30 -6.83 -14.17
CA TRP A 96 -11.96 -6.78 -13.57
C TRP A 96 -11.01 -5.81 -14.28
N LEU A 97 -11.24 -5.54 -15.57
CA LEU A 97 -10.49 -4.53 -16.31
C LEU A 97 -10.72 -3.13 -15.72
N GLN A 98 -11.98 -2.81 -15.38
CA GLN A 98 -12.34 -1.52 -14.79
C GLN A 98 -11.70 -1.37 -13.41
N VAL A 99 -11.66 -2.45 -12.61
CA VAL A 99 -10.94 -2.46 -11.33
C VAL A 99 -9.44 -2.24 -11.54
N GLY A 100 -8.83 -2.89 -12.53
CA GLY A 100 -7.41 -2.70 -12.86
C GLY A 100 -7.08 -1.26 -13.29
N ILE A 101 -7.90 -0.65 -14.15
CA ILE A 101 -7.76 0.75 -14.56
C ILE A 101 -7.90 1.70 -13.35
N PHE A 102 -8.93 1.46 -12.53
CA PHE A 102 -9.14 2.24 -11.30
C PHE A 102 -7.97 2.08 -10.32
N LEU A 103 -7.41 0.89 -10.22
CA LEU A 103 -6.25 0.62 -9.39
C LEU A 103 -5.01 1.36 -9.90
N ILE A 104 -4.76 1.40 -11.21
CA ILE A 104 -3.66 2.22 -11.77
C ILE A 104 -3.86 3.69 -11.40
N ALA A 105 -5.09 4.20 -11.52
CA ALA A 105 -5.41 5.58 -11.18
C ALA A 105 -5.19 5.88 -9.67
N LEU A 106 -5.73 5.04 -8.78
CA LEU A 106 -5.70 5.26 -7.34
C LEU A 106 -4.37 4.90 -6.67
N HIS A 107 -3.73 3.82 -7.12
CA HIS A 107 -2.54 3.27 -6.48
C HIS A 107 -1.25 3.92 -7.00
N PHE A 108 -1.27 4.39 -8.25
CA PHE A 108 -0.10 5.01 -8.89
C PHE A 108 -0.33 6.46 -9.28
N VAL A 109 -1.21 6.75 -10.26
CA VAL A 109 -1.29 8.07 -10.91
C VAL A 109 -1.57 9.18 -9.89
N LEU A 110 -2.65 9.03 -9.11
CA LEU A 110 -3.07 10.04 -8.15
C LEU A 110 -2.03 10.23 -7.02
N PRO A 111 -1.53 9.18 -6.34
CA PRO A 111 -0.48 9.33 -5.33
C PRO A 111 0.81 9.93 -5.90
N PHE A 112 1.21 9.53 -7.11
CA PHE A 112 2.42 10.02 -7.77
C PHE A 112 2.37 11.54 -7.94
N PHE A 113 1.32 12.07 -8.58
CA PHE A 113 1.21 13.51 -8.81
C PHE A 113 1.07 14.32 -7.51
N LEU A 114 0.35 13.78 -6.52
CA LEU A 114 0.18 14.48 -5.24
C LEU A 114 1.47 14.46 -4.40
N LEU A 115 2.23 13.36 -4.40
CA LEU A 115 3.48 13.24 -3.64
C LEU A 115 4.69 13.90 -4.33
N LEU A 116 4.61 14.27 -5.61
CA LEU A 116 5.61 15.14 -6.24
C LEU A 116 5.67 16.51 -5.56
N SER A 117 4.54 17.02 -5.06
CA SER A 117 4.45 18.32 -4.42
C SER A 117 5.09 18.33 -3.02
N ARG A 118 6.22 19.01 -2.87
CA ARG A 118 6.88 19.23 -1.57
C ARG A 118 5.97 19.90 -0.53
N PRO A 119 5.19 20.96 -0.86
CA PRO A 119 4.23 21.54 0.08
C PRO A 119 3.18 20.56 0.60
N LEU A 120 2.77 19.58 -0.21
CA LEU A 120 1.79 18.58 0.20
C LEU A 120 2.42 17.60 1.20
N LYS A 121 3.64 17.13 0.93
CA LYS A 121 4.38 16.21 1.81
C LYS A 121 4.66 16.80 3.20
N ARG A 122 4.90 18.11 3.29
CA ARG A 122 5.10 18.82 4.57
C ARG A 122 3.80 18.99 5.38
N LYS A 123 2.62 18.88 4.75
CA LYS A 123 1.33 19.00 5.44
C LYS A 123 0.90 17.63 5.96
N ALA A 124 1.19 17.37 7.24
CA ALA A 124 0.90 16.09 7.90
C ALA A 124 -0.55 15.59 7.70
N HIS A 125 -1.55 16.47 7.70
CA HIS A 125 -2.94 16.10 7.40
C HIS A 125 -3.10 15.53 5.98
N LEU A 126 -2.58 16.23 4.96
CA LEU A 126 -2.72 15.81 3.56
C LEU A 126 -1.94 14.51 3.30
N LEU A 127 -0.75 14.39 3.87
CA LEU A 127 0.03 13.16 3.76
C LEU A 127 -0.67 11.98 4.45
N THR A 128 -1.37 12.21 5.57
CA THR A 128 -2.19 11.17 6.22
C THR A 128 -3.37 10.75 5.36
N VAL A 129 -4.07 11.69 4.71
CA VAL A 129 -5.16 11.35 3.77
C VAL A 129 -4.63 10.49 2.62
N LEU A 130 -3.45 10.83 2.07
CA LEU A 130 -2.79 10.03 1.04
C LEU A 130 -2.39 8.64 1.55
N ALA A 131 -1.87 8.53 2.77
CA ALA A 131 -1.54 7.25 3.37
C ALA A 131 -2.78 6.35 3.52
N VAL A 132 -3.91 6.91 3.97
CA VAL A 132 -5.19 6.18 4.03
C VAL A 132 -5.64 5.75 2.64
N LEU A 133 -5.55 6.63 1.64
CA LEU A 133 -5.88 6.30 0.26
C LEU A 133 -5.03 5.15 -0.27
N ILE A 134 -3.71 5.14 0.02
CA ILE A 134 -2.82 4.04 -0.36
C ILE A 134 -3.22 2.74 0.34
N LEU A 135 -3.61 2.76 1.62
CA LEU A 135 -4.11 1.55 2.30
C LEU A 135 -5.38 1.01 1.66
N VAL A 136 -6.32 1.89 1.29
CA VAL A 136 -7.53 1.48 0.55
C VAL A 136 -7.15 0.89 -0.81
N ALA A 137 -6.24 1.54 -1.54
CA ALA A 137 -5.73 1.03 -2.81
C ALA A 137 -5.01 -0.32 -2.64
N ARG A 138 -4.27 -0.54 -1.53
CA ARG A 138 -3.65 -1.83 -1.19
C ARG A 138 -4.69 -2.93 -1.03
N VAL A 139 -5.81 -2.64 -0.35
CA VAL A 139 -6.91 -3.60 -0.21
C VAL A 139 -7.50 -3.95 -1.57
N ILE A 140 -7.74 -2.95 -2.42
CA ILE A 140 -8.25 -3.17 -3.78
C ILE A 140 -7.26 -3.98 -4.62
N ASP A 141 -5.96 -3.71 -4.51
CA ASP A 141 -4.92 -4.49 -5.20
C ASP A 141 -4.95 -5.96 -4.77
N LEU A 142 -4.98 -6.22 -3.46
CA LEU A 142 -5.08 -7.60 -2.95
C LEU A 142 -6.37 -8.28 -3.43
N TYR A 143 -7.48 -7.55 -3.49
CA TYR A 143 -8.73 -8.06 -4.02
C TYR A 143 -8.60 -8.45 -5.50
N TRP A 144 -8.01 -7.58 -6.31
CA TRP A 144 -7.75 -7.82 -7.73
C TRP A 144 -6.74 -8.96 -7.98
N LEU A 145 -5.78 -9.16 -7.07
CA LEU A 145 -4.83 -10.27 -7.15
C LEU A 145 -5.46 -11.63 -6.78
N ILE A 146 -6.39 -11.67 -5.81
CA ILE A 146 -6.92 -12.92 -5.22
C ILE A 146 -8.23 -13.36 -5.87
N VAL A 147 -9.24 -12.50 -5.90
CA VAL A 147 -10.63 -12.89 -6.14
C VAL A 147 -10.89 -13.43 -7.57
N PRO A 148 -10.26 -12.91 -8.63
CA PRO A 148 -10.41 -13.46 -9.97
C PRO A 148 -10.02 -14.94 -10.09
N ALA A 149 -9.17 -15.45 -9.19
CA ALA A 149 -8.81 -16.88 -9.16
C ALA A 149 -10.00 -17.79 -8.77
N PHE A 150 -10.97 -17.27 -8.03
CA PHE A 150 -12.18 -18.00 -7.61
C PHE A 150 -13.41 -17.65 -8.46
N HIS A 151 -13.48 -16.40 -8.93
CA HIS A 151 -14.61 -15.86 -9.69
C HIS A 151 -14.12 -15.17 -10.98
N PRO A 152 -13.64 -15.94 -11.99
CA PRO A 152 -13.14 -15.38 -13.24
C PRO A 152 -14.26 -14.78 -14.11
N GLU A 153 -15.50 -15.29 -13.97
CA GLU A 153 -16.69 -14.88 -14.74
C GLU A 153 -17.08 -13.40 -14.49
N GLY A 154 -16.72 -12.84 -13.34
CA GLY A 154 -16.88 -11.42 -13.09
C GLY A 154 -16.77 -10.97 -11.64
N LEU A 155 -16.99 -9.68 -11.46
CA LEU A 155 -16.85 -9.00 -10.18
C LEU A 155 -17.90 -9.50 -9.19
N HIS A 156 -17.44 -10.32 -8.26
CA HIS A 156 -18.23 -10.81 -7.15
C HIS A 156 -17.84 -10.02 -5.91
N LEU A 157 -18.77 -9.28 -5.31
CA LEU A 157 -18.58 -8.61 -4.02
C LEU A 157 -19.55 -9.22 -3.02
N HIS A 158 -19.03 -9.93 -2.04
CA HIS A 158 -19.83 -10.47 -0.96
C HIS A 158 -19.66 -9.63 0.31
N TRP A 159 -20.74 -9.45 1.07
CA TRP A 159 -20.67 -8.67 2.31
C TRP A 159 -19.66 -9.24 3.31
N LEU A 160 -19.40 -10.55 3.26
CA LEU A 160 -18.37 -11.21 4.07
C LEU A 160 -16.95 -10.72 3.75
N ASP A 161 -16.67 -10.29 2.52
CA ASP A 161 -15.33 -9.80 2.15
C ASP A 161 -14.97 -8.56 2.98
N PHE A 162 -15.96 -7.67 3.17
CA PHE A 162 -15.84 -6.49 4.01
C PHE A 162 -15.81 -6.84 5.50
N VAL A 163 -16.65 -7.78 5.95
CA VAL A 163 -16.70 -8.18 7.36
C VAL A 163 -15.40 -8.85 7.78
N LEU A 164 -14.82 -9.73 6.96
CA LEU A 164 -13.54 -10.36 7.23
C LEU A 164 -12.40 -9.33 7.25
N LEU A 165 -12.38 -8.42 6.28
CA LEU A 165 -11.40 -7.33 6.25
C LEU A 165 -11.47 -6.47 7.51
N ILE A 166 -12.68 -6.08 7.93
CA ILE A 166 -12.88 -5.25 9.14
C ILE A 166 -12.55 -6.05 10.39
N ALA A 167 -13.00 -7.30 10.51
CA ALA A 167 -12.76 -8.13 11.69
C ALA A 167 -11.26 -8.43 11.87
N MET A 168 -10.57 -8.86 10.82
CA MET A 168 -9.14 -9.11 10.86
C MET A 168 -8.35 -7.81 11.04
N GLY A 169 -8.70 -6.76 10.29
CA GLY A 169 -8.03 -5.46 10.36
C GLY A 169 -8.17 -4.81 11.73
N SER A 170 -9.36 -4.80 12.32
CA SER A 170 -9.60 -4.27 13.66
C SER A 170 -8.95 -5.13 14.74
N GLY A 171 -9.01 -6.46 14.64
CA GLY A 171 -8.33 -7.36 15.57
C GLY A 171 -6.82 -7.14 15.57
N TRP A 172 -6.21 -7.06 14.38
CA TRP A 172 -4.80 -6.75 14.23
C TRP A 172 -4.46 -5.36 14.78
N TYR A 173 -5.25 -4.34 14.43
CA TYR A 173 -5.03 -2.96 14.89
C TYR A 173 -5.17 -2.83 16.41
N LEU A 174 -6.11 -3.54 17.03
CA LEU A 174 -6.26 -3.58 18.49
C LEU A 174 -5.03 -4.18 19.17
N ILE A 175 -4.48 -5.26 18.62
CA ILE A 175 -3.24 -5.86 19.13
C ILE A 175 -2.07 -4.89 18.97
N PHE A 176 -1.95 -4.26 17.81
CA PHE A 176 -0.95 -3.23 17.55
C PHE A 176 -1.06 -2.06 18.55
N ALA A 177 -2.24 -1.49 18.71
CA ALA A 177 -2.50 -0.38 19.62
C ALA A 177 -2.24 -0.75 21.09
N ARG A 178 -2.58 -1.98 21.51
CA ARG A 178 -2.28 -2.49 22.85
C ARG A 178 -0.78 -2.64 23.10
N GLN A 179 -0.03 -3.11 22.11
CA GLN A 179 1.42 -3.20 22.22
C GLN A 179 2.04 -1.80 22.26
N TRP A 180 1.59 -0.91 21.37
CA TRP A 180 2.02 0.48 21.32
C TRP A 180 1.82 1.22 22.64
N ALA A 181 0.64 1.07 23.27
CA ALA A 181 0.32 1.72 24.54
C ALA A 181 1.16 1.24 25.72
N ARG A 182 1.79 0.05 25.62
CA ARG A 182 2.67 -0.51 26.67
C ARG A 182 4.12 -0.07 26.53
N THR A 183 4.50 0.53 25.40
CA THR A 183 5.87 0.94 25.08
C THR A 183 6.00 2.46 25.11
N ALA A 184 7.16 2.97 25.52
CA ALA A 184 7.45 4.39 25.36
C ALA A 184 7.44 4.75 23.86
N PRO A 185 6.68 5.77 23.43
CA PRO A 185 6.54 6.12 22.00
C PRO A 185 7.81 6.71 21.39
N VAL A 186 8.77 7.11 22.23
CA VAL A 186 10.08 7.64 21.83
C VAL A 186 11.15 6.86 22.58
N ALA A 187 12.19 6.41 21.86
CA ALA A 187 13.28 5.64 22.43
C ALA A 187 14.27 6.55 23.17
N HIS A 188 14.04 6.83 24.46
CA HIS A 188 14.82 7.79 25.26
C HIS A 188 16.36 7.58 25.29
N HIS A 189 16.87 6.42 24.91
CA HIS A 189 18.31 6.10 24.89
C HIS A 189 18.91 6.07 23.47
N ASP A 190 18.21 6.58 22.46
CA ASP A 190 18.70 6.63 21.09
C ASP A 190 19.70 7.80 20.92
N PRO A 191 20.97 7.54 20.53
CA PRO A 191 21.97 8.59 20.32
C PRO A 191 21.58 9.59 19.21
N HIS A 192 20.74 9.19 18.27
CA HIS A 192 20.29 10.06 17.17
C HIS A 192 19.21 11.06 17.61
N LEU A 193 18.51 10.83 18.73
CA LEU A 193 17.50 11.77 19.23
C LEU A 193 18.10 13.03 19.87
N VAL A 194 19.30 12.92 20.44
CA VAL A 194 20.02 14.08 21.01
C VAL A 194 20.34 15.10 19.92
N GLY A 195 20.64 14.65 18.69
CA GLY A 195 20.89 15.54 17.54
C GLY A 195 19.63 16.24 17.04
N VAL A 196 18.48 15.55 17.00
CA VAL A 196 17.22 16.08 16.46
C VAL A 196 16.51 17.05 17.42
N ALA A 197 16.76 16.96 18.73
CA ALA A 197 16.21 17.91 19.71
C ALA A 197 16.92 19.28 19.71
N HIS A 198 18.06 19.40 19.03
CA HIS A 198 18.87 20.63 18.96
C HIS A 198 18.86 21.31 17.57
N GLU A 199 18.12 20.77 16.60
CA GLU A 199 17.82 21.39 15.29
C GLU A 199 16.38 21.94 15.27
#